data_AF-A0A8T3WB99-F1
#
_entry.id   AF-A0A8T3WB99-F1
#
_cell.length_a   1.000
_cell.length_b   1.000
_cell.length_c   1.000
_cell.angle_alpha   90.00
_cell.angle_beta   90.00
_cell.angle_gamma   90.00
#
_symmetry.space_group_name_H-M   'P 1'
#
loop_
_entity.id
_entity.type
_entity.pdbx_description
1 polymer ?
#
loop_
_entity_poly.entity_id
_entity_poly.type
_entity_poly.pdbx_seq_one_letter_code
_entity_poly.pdbx_strand_id
1 'polypeptide(L)'
;MNLRDVVVDGNKFELINGGGFGKIYRVNPELVVKIVRTPSTIERQRTILEGEYTIQRALFEKSISVPVPIGVLDLQVDRWSVVPGFFMQYIKGVNLSELSKDEYKEINEMVKREIEKAKDLGFVIGFDAHSKRNSIYGVNGRIYLIDFMHWEMPDVTFPTQTSFSF
;
A
#
# COMPACT_ATOMS: atom_id res chain seq x y z
N MET A 1 -6.96 15.60 -15.22
CA MET A 1 -7.75 14.39 -15.51
C MET A 1 -8.74 14.21 -14.37
N ASN A 2 -10.04 14.22 -14.65
CA ASN A 2 -11.08 14.11 -13.61
C ASN A 2 -11.24 12.61 -13.28
N LEU A 3 -10.81 12.18 -12.10
CA LEU A 3 -10.68 10.76 -11.72
C LEU A 3 -12.02 10.06 -11.41
N ARG A 4 -13.16 10.76 -11.53
CA ARG A 4 -14.46 10.26 -11.06
C ARG A 4 -15.07 9.15 -11.91
N ASP A 5 -14.68 9.02 -13.19
CA ASP A 5 -15.32 8.08 -14.13
C ASP A 5 -14.29 7.27 -14.91
N VAL A 6 -13.33 6.63 -14.22
CA VAL A 6 -12.46 5.66 -14.90
C VAL A 6 -13.22 4.34 -15.07
N VAL A 7 -14.03 4.26 -16.13
CA VAL A 7 -14.55 2.96 -16.60
C VAL A 7 -13.38 2.19 -17.16
N VAL A 8 -12.89 1.20 -16.40
CA VAL A 8 -11.79 0.36 -16.86
C VAL A 8 -12.33 -0.97 -17.36
N ASP A 9 -11.88 -1.41 -18.53
CA ASP A 9 -12.21 -2.72 -19.08
C ASP A 9 -11.28 -3.76 -18.45
N GLY A 10 -11.84 -4.71 -17.71
CA GLY A 10 -11.10 -5.77 -17.01
C GLY A 10 -10.16 -6.58 -17.90
N ASN A 11 -10.40 -6.62 -19.22
CA ASN A 11 -9.55 -7.33 -20.18
C ASN A 11 -8.23 -6.61 -20.51
N LYS A 12 -8.03 -5.38 -20.03
CA LYS A 12 -6.81 -4.58 -20.31
C LYS A 12 -5.79 -4.59 -19.19
N PHE A 13 -6.06 -5.32 -18.11
CA PHE A 13 -5.20 -5.36 -16.95
C PHE A 13 -4.21 -6.52 -16.97
N GLU A 14 -2.97 -6.22 -16.63
CA GLU A 14 -1.94 -7.23 -16.40
C GLU A 14 -1.95 -7.61 -14.91
N LEU A 15 -2.16 -8.89 -14.58
CA LEU A 15 -2.00 -9.36 -13.21
C LEU A 15 -0.50 -9.37 -12.86
N ILE A 16 -0.08 -8.49 -11.94
CA ILE A 16 1.31 -8.41 -11.48
C ILE A 16 1.55 -9.35 -10.31
N ASN A 17 0.59 -9.43 -9.37
CA ASN A 17 0.75 -10.23 -8.16
C ASN A 17 -0.61 -10.75 -7.66
N GLY A 18 -0.65 -12.00 -7.23
CA GLY A 18 -1.79 -12.63 -6.58
C GLY A 18 -1.44 -13.10 -5.17
N GLY A 19 -1.66 -12.23 -4.18
CA GLY A 19 -1.54 -12.59 -2.77
C GLY A 19 -2.78 -13.32 -2.23
N GLY A 20 -2.70 -13.75 -0.97
CA GLY A 20 -3.82 -14.44 -0.30
C GLY A 20 -5.05 -13.53 -0.08
N PHE A 21 -4.82 -12.24 0.21
CA PHE A 21 -5.88 -11.29 0.55
C PHE A 21 -6.35 -10.42 -0.61
N GLY A 22 -5.56 -10.32 -1.69
CA GLY A 22 -5.91 -9.49 -2.84
C GLY A 22 -5.03 -9.74 -4.05
N LYS A 23 -5.43 -9.13 -5.17
CA LYS A 23 -4.67 -9.10 -6.43
C LYS A 23 -4.24 -7.68 -6.74
N ILE A 24 -3.06 -7.57 -7.33
CA ILE A 24 -2.52 -6.33 -7.87
C ILE A 24 -2.55 -6.42 -9.38
N TYR A 25 -3.24 -5.46 -10.01
CA TYR A 25 -3.32 -5.33 -11.45
C TYR A 25 -2.63 -4.07 -11.92
N ARG A 26 -1.89 -4.16 -13.02
CA ARG A 26 -1.35 -2.99 -13.71
C ARG A 26 -2.45 -2.35 -14.54
N VAL A 27 -2.71 -1.08 -14.27
CA VAL A 27 -3.69 -0.26 -15.00
C VAL A 27 -3.06 0.34 -16.25
N ASN A 28 -1.84 0.89 -16.09
CA ASN A 28 -1.06 1.51 -17.15
C ASN A 28 0.43 1.55 -16.73
N PRO A 29 1.35 2.17 -17.49
CA PRO A 29 2.76 2.20 -17.13
C PRO A 29 3.11 2.82 -15.76
N GLU A 30 2.21 3.60 -15.17
CA GLU A 30 2.42 4.40 -13.96
C GLU A 30 1.51 4.03 -12.79
N LEU A 31 0.48 3.21 -13.00
CA LEU A 31 -0.55 2.91 -12.01
C LEU A 31 -0.82 1.42 -11.85
N VAL A 32 -1.07 1.03 -10.61
CA VAL A 32 -1.64 -0.27 -10.23
C VAL A 32 -2.92 -0.09 -9.43
N VAL A 33 -3.73 -1.15 -9.38
CA VAL A 33 -4.91 -1.25 -8.52
C VAL A 33 -4.85 -2.54 -7.70
N LYS A 34 -5.08 -2.42 -6.39
CA LYS A 34 -5.30 -3.55 -5.46
C LYS A 34 -6.79 -3.84 -5.33
N ILE A 35 -7.17 -5.10 -5.51
CA ILE A 35 -8.55 -5.58 -5.34
C ILE A 35 -8.54 -6.71 -4.30
N VAL A 36 -9.41 -6.61 -3.29
CA VAL A 36 -9.56 -7.64 -2.24
C VAL A 36 -10.27 -8.87 -2.81
N ARG A 37 -9.82 -10.08 -2.47
CA ARG A 37 -10.42 -11.35 -2.94
C ARG A 37 -11.23 -12.09 -1.89
N THR A 38 -11.30 -11.59 -0.66
CA THR A 38 -11.97 -12.29 0.44
C THR A 38 -13.48 -12.39 0.15
N PRO A 39 -14.15 -13.48 0.54
CA PRO A 39 -15.61 -13.59 0.46
C PRO A 39 -16.22 -12.63 1.48
N SER A 40 -16.29 -11.37 1.10
CA SER A 40 -16.80 -10.27 1.91
C SER A 40 -17.65 -9.34 1.03
N THR A 41 -18.54 -8.59 1.68
CA THR A 41 -19.38 -7.60 0.99
C THR A 41 -18.52 -6.52 0.34
N ILE A 42 -19.02 -5.90 -0.73
CA ILE A 42 -18.39 -4.75 -1.39
C ILE A 42 -18.01 -3.66 -0.39
N GLU A 43 -18.89 -3.38 0.59
CA GLU A 43 -18.65 -2.39 1.63
C GLU A 43 -17.50 -2.78 2.55
N ARG A 44 -17.41 -4.05 2.97
CA ARG A 44 -16.28 -4.52 3.78
C ARG A 44 -14.97 -4.48 3.00
N GLN A 45 -14.98 -4.82 1.70
CA GLN A 45 -13.81 -4.68 0.85
C GLN A 45 -13.34 -3.22 0.76
N ARG A 46 -14.28 -2.29 0.59
CA ARG A 46 -13.99 -0.86 0.59
C ARG A 46 -13.38 -0.41 1.91
N THR A 47 -13.95 -0.77 3.06
CA THR A 47 -13.40 -0.42 4.38
C THR A 47 -11.96 -0.91 4.54
N ILE A 48 -11.66 -2.13 4.11
CA ILE A 48 -10.28 -2.68 4.15
C ILE A 48 -9.34 -1.82 3.31
N LEU A 49 -9.73 -1.52 2.06
CA LEU A 49 -8.91 -0.72 1.15
C LEU A 49 -8.75 0.73 1.63
N GLU A 50 -9.77 1.31 2.25
CA GLU A 50 -9.73 2.67 2.81
C GLU A 50 -8.82 2.75 4.04
N GLY A 51 -8.81 1.72 4.88
CA GLY A 51 -7.85 1.61 5.99
C GLY A 51 -6.41 1.61 5.48
N GLU A 52 -6.11 0.76 4.49
CA GLU A 52 -4.77 0.68 3.88
C GLU A 52 -4.37 1.98 3.17
N TYR A 53 -5.29 2.59 2.42
CA TYR A 53 -5.09 3.90 1.80
C TYR A 53 -4.75 4.98 2.84
N THR A 54 -5.45 4.98 3.98
CA THR A 54 -5.22 5.96 5.06
C THR A 54 -3.81 5.84 5.61
N ILE A 55 -3.34 4.63 5.92
CA ILE A 55 -1.98 4.40 6.41
C ILE A 55 -0.95 4.81 5.34
N GLN A 56 -1.10 4.34 4.11
CA GLN A 56 -0.15 4.62 3.03
C GLN A 56 -0.05 6.11 2.73
N ARG A 57 -1.18 6.82 2.75
CA ARG A 57 -1.21 8.28 2.58
C ARG A 57 -0.47 9.00 3.71
N ALA A 58 -0.70 8.62 4.96
CA ALA A 58 -0.01 9.21 6.08
C ALA A 58 1.51 8.96 6.00
N LEU A 59 1.94 7.75 5.63
CA LEU A 59 3.36 7.42 5.40
C LEU A 59 3.97 8.27 4.27
N PHE A 60 3.26 8.40 3.15
CA PHE A 60 3.70 9.21 2.01
C PHE A 60 3.87 10.70 2.39
N GLU A 61 2.89 11.29 3.09
CA GLU A 61 2.94 12.67 3.57
C GLU A 61 4.10 12.93 4.55
N LYS A 62 4.56 11.88 5.26
CA LYS A 62 5.74 11.90 6.14
C LYS A 62 7.05 11.51 5.45
N SER A 63 7.06 11.47 4.11
CA SER A 63 8.25 11.15 3.30
C SER A 63 8.81 9.74 3.53
N ILE A 64 8.00 8.79 4.01
CA ILE A 64 8.35 7.37 3.98
C ILE A 64 8.23 6.88 2.54
N SER A 65 9.18 6.05 2.11
CA SER A 65 9.20 5.53 0.75
C SER A 65 8.11 4.46 0.58
N VAL A 66 6.94 4.91 0.12
CA VAL A 66 5.78 4.09 -0.27
C VAL A 66 5.32 4.53 -1.66
N PRO A 67 4.57 3.71 -2.42
CA PRO A 67 3.97 4.16 -3.67
C PRO A 67 3.04 5.35 -3.42
N VAL A 68 3.01 6.32 -4.34
CA VAL A 68 2.07 7.46 -4.23
C VAL A 68 0.63 6.93 -4.21
N PRO A 69 -0.15 7.15 -3.14
CA PRO A 69 -1.53 6.69 -3.08
C PRO A 69 -2.44 7.64 -3.87
N ILE A 70 -3.33 7.10 -4.70
CA ILE A 70 -4.31 7.89 -5.47
C ILE A 70 -5.67 7.89 -4.77
N GLY A 71 -6.14 6.72 -4.33
CA GLY A 71 -7.38 6.58 -3.58
C GLY A 71 -8.11 5.27 -3.84
N VAL A 72 -9.22 5.07 -3.12
CA VAL A 72 -10.13 3.93 -3.29
C VAL A 72 -11.29 4.35 -4.19
N LEU A 73 -11.35 3.77 -5.38
CA LEU A 73 -12.33 4.12 -6.42
C LEU A 73 -13.13 2.89 -6.84
N ASP A 74 -14.31 3.11 -7.40
CA ASP A 74 -15.08 2.06 -8.04
C ASP A 74 -14.41 1.62 -9.34
N LEU A 75 -14.27 0.32 -9.49
CA LEU A 75 -13.68 -0.32 -10.65
C LEU A 75 -14.70 -1.27 -11.28
N GLN A 76 -15.08 -0.97 -12.52
CA GLN A 76 -15.79 -1.91 -13.36
C GLN A 76 -14.82 -3.05 -13.73
N VAL A 77 -15.13 -4.30 -13.39
CA VAL A 77 -14.26 -5.46 -13.74
C VAL A 77 -14.82 -6.31 -14.88
N ASP A 78 -16.13 -6.27 -15.08
CA ASP A 78 -16.84 -6.85 -16.23
C ASP A 78 -18.11 -6.02 -16.49
N ARG A 79 -19.00 -6.45 -17.39
CA ARG A 79 -20.23 -5.70 -17.73
C ARG A 79 -21.19 -5.46 -16.55
N TRP A 80 -21.13 -6.30 -15.52
CA TRP A 80 -22.14 -6.38 -14.46
C TRP A 80 -21.57 -6.15 -13.06
N SER A 81 -20.25 -6.22 -12.92
CA SER A 81 -19.56 -6.19 -11.63
C SER A 81 -18.75 -4.90 -11.46
N VAL A 82 -19.08 -4.15 -10.41
CA VAL A 82 -18.29 -3.03 -9.89
C VAL A 82 -17.75 -3.43 -8.52
N VAL A 83 -16.44 -3.26 -8.33
CA VAL A 83 -15.75 -3.57 -7.07
C VAL A 83 -14.88 -2.38 -6.66
N PRO A 84 -14.62 -2.17 -5.36
CA PRO A 84 -13.69 -1.15 -4.94
C PRO A 84 -12.26 -1.57 -5.28
N GLY A 85 -11.46 -0.63 -5.76
CA GLY A 85 -10.04 -0.81 -6.06
C GLY A 85 -9.21 0.30 -5.43
N PHE A 86 -8.11 -0.06 -4.77
CA PHE A 86 -7.15 0.91 -4.26
C PHE A 86 -6.08 1.19 -5.32
N PHE A 87 -6.12 2.40 -5.89
CA PHE A 87 -5.19 2.86 -6.91
C PHE A 87 -3.97 3.54 -6.29
N MET A 88 -2.80 3.20 -6.81
CA MET A 88 -1.52 3.75 -6.38
C MET A 88 -0.47 3.69 -7.50
N GLN A 89 0.63 4.41 -7.31
CA GLN A 89 1.76 4.40 -8.23
C GLN A 89 2.29 2.97 -8.47
N TYR A 90 2.56 2.65 -9.73
CA TYR A 90 3.35 1.48 -10.10
C TYR A 90 4.84 1.75 -9.86
N ILE A 91 5.46 0.95 -9.00
CA ILE A 91 6.91 0.98 -8.79
C ILE A 91 7.57 0.04 -9.79
N LYS A 92 8.35 0.60 -10.72
CA LYS A 92 9.25 -0.17 -11.58
C LYS A 92 10.40 -0.69 -10.72
N GLY A 93 10.48 -1.99 -10.54
CA GLY A 93 11.44 -2.62 -9.64
C GLY A 93 11.23 -4.12 -9.50
N VAL A 94 11.91 -4.71 -8.53
CA VAL A 94 11.84 -6.15 -8.22
C VAL A 94 11.26 -6.32 -6.82
N ASN A 95 10.31 -7.25 -6.65
CA ASN A 95 9.84 -7.60 -5.32
C ASN A 95 10.94 -8.34 -4.57
N LEU A 96 11.19 -8.03 -3.29
CA LEU A 96 12.34 -8.63 -2.60
C LEU A 96 12.22 -10.15 -2.43
N SER A 97 11.02 -10.72 -2.58
CA SER A 97 10.82 -12.17 -2.58
C SER A 97 11.40 -12.88 -3.81
N GLU A 98 11.71 -12.13 -4.87
CA GLU A 98 12.32 -12.64 -6.10
C GLU A 98 13.86 -12.59 -6.06
N LEU A 99 14.45 -11.88 -5.09
CA LEU A 99 15.89 -11.75 -4.96
C LEU A 99 16.54 -12.99 -4.35
N SER A 100 17.77 -13.28 -4.79
CA SER A 100 18.62 -14.27 -4.13
C SER A 100 18.94 -13.88 -2.68
N LYS A 101 19.48 -14.83 -1.91
CA LYS A 101 19.83 -14.59 -0.50
C LYS A 101 20.90 -13.50 -0.36
N ASP A 102 21.87 -13.45 -1.26
CA ASP A 102 22.99 -12.51 -1.19
C ASP A 102 22.55 -11.10 -1.60
N GLU A 103 21.80 -10.96 -2.69
CA GLU A 103 21.19 -9.68 -3.09
C GLU A 103 20.28 -9.12 -2.00
N TYR A 104 19.44 -9.98 -1.40
CA TYR A 104 18.56 -9.57 -0.32
C TYR A 104 19.33 -9.09 0.92
N LYS A 105 20.46 -9.71 1.25
CA LYS A 105 21.26 -9.33 2.43
C LYS A 105 21.71 -7.87 2.36
N GLU A 106 22.12 -7.41 1.19
CA GLU A 106 22.57 -6.03 0.96
C GLU A 106 21.39 -5.05 1.04
N ILE A 107 20.25 -5.42 0.47
CA ILE A 107 19.07 -4.55 0.35
C ILE A 107 18.25 -4.49 1.65
N ASN A 108 18.27 -5.53 2.47
CA ASN A 108 17.43 -5.63 3.67
C ASN A 108 17.68 -4.51 4.70
N GLU A 109 18.92 -4.01 4.79
CA GLU A 109 19.21 -2.88 5.68
C GLU A 109 18.47 -1.60 5.26
N MET A 110 18.16 -1.43 3.98
CA MET A 110 17.33 -0.32 3.49
C MET A 110 15.87 -0.47 3.93
N VAL A 111 15.33 -1.70 3.90
CA VAL A 111 13.97 -2.00 4.40
C VAL A 111 13.87 -1.68 5.88
N LYS A 112 14.83 -2.15 6.68
CA LYS A 112 14.86 -1.88 8.13
C LYS A 112 14.87 -0.39 8.42
N ARG A 113 15.67 0.40 7.68
CA ARG A 113 15.72 1.86 7.86
C ARG A 113 14.40 2.54 7.53
N GLU A 114 13.71 2.16 6.45
CA GLU A 114 12.40 2.74 6.13
C GLU A 114 11.33 2.37 7.16
N ILE A 115 11.34 1.13 7.66
CA ILE A 115 10.45 0.69 8.74
C ILE A 115 10.74 1.48 10.03
N GLU A 116 12.01 1.66 10.38
CA GLU A 116 12.38 2.38 11.62
C GLU A 116 11.95 3.84 11.56
N LYS A 117 12.08 4.51 10.41
CA LYS A 117 11.52 5.86 10.23
C LYS A 117 10.01 5.91 10.49
N ALA A 118 9.26 4.89 10.06
CA ALA A 118 7.82 4.84 10.33
C ALA A 118 7.53 4.64 11.83
N LYS A 119 8.32 3.81 12.52
CA LYS A 119 8.20 3.66 13.99
C LYS A 119 8.54 4.95 14.74
N ASP A 120 9.58 5.66 14.33
CA ASP A 120 9.97 6.94 14.92
C ASP A 120 8.87 8.01 14.78
N LEU A 121 8.01 7.85 13.78
CA LEU A 121 6.81 8.67 13.57
C LEU A 121 5.57 8.19 14.36
N GLY A 122 5.72 7.12 15.13
CA GLY A 122 4.71 6.54 16.01
C GLY A 122 3.81 5.48 15.37
N PHE A 123 4.05 5.07 14.12
CA PHE A 123 3.22 4.03 13.49
C PHE A 123 3.43 2.67 14.18
N VAL A 124 2.33 1.94 14.38
CA VAL A 124 2.40 0.55 14.82
C VAL A 124 2.59 -0.33 13.59
N ILE A 125 3.77 -0.93 13.47
CA ILE A 125 4.12 -1.76 12.30
C ILE A 125 3.49 -3.15 12.41
N GLY A 126 2.85 -3.59 11.32
CA GLY A 126 2.23 -4.91 11.24
C GLY A 126 3.23 -6.05 11.36
N PHE A 127 2.74 -7.24 11.78
CA PHE A 127 3.58 -8.43 11.95
C PHE A 127 4.27 -8.89 10.66
N ASP A 128 3.74 -8.49 9.50
CA ASP A 128 4.24 -8.82 8.17
C ASP A 128 5.12 -7.71 7.56
N ALA A 129 5.39 -6.62 8.28
CA ALA A 129 6.19 -5.49 7.79
C ALA A 129 7.59 -5.90 7.27
N HIS A 130 8.19 -6.93 7.87
CA HIS A 130 9.51 -7.45 7.48
C HIS A 130 9.46 -8.54 6.40
N SER A 131 8.28 -8.88 5.89
CA SER A 131 8.12 -9.85 4.81
C SER A 131 8.77 -9.33 3.54
N LYS A 132 9.58 -10.18 2.88
CA LYS A 132 10.17 -9.85 1.57
C LYS A 132 9.12 -9.49 0.51
N ARG A 133 7.90 -10.02 0.66
CA ARG A 133 6.79 -9.77 -0.26
C ARG A 133 6.25 -8.34 -0.15
N ASN A 134 6.49 -7.68 0.99
CA ASN A 134 5.94 -6.38 1.35
C ASN A 134 6.93 -5.24 1.07
N SER A 135 7.87 -5.46 0.14
CA SER A 135 8.84 -4.45 -0.27
C SER A 135 9.23 -4.62 -1.73
N ILE A 136 9.46 -3.50 -2.41
CA ILE A 136 9.95 -3.43 -3.79
C ILE A 136 11.26 -2.64 -3.80
N TYR A 137 12.30 -3.21 -4.42
CA TYR A 137 13.50 -2.46 -4.76
C TYR A 137 13.31 -1.81 -6.13
N GLY A 138 13.15 -0.49 -6.13
CA GLY A 138 12.92 0.30 -7.33
C GLY A 138 14.18 0.43 -8.19
N VAL A 139 14.00 0.59 -9.51
CA VAL A 139 15.10 0.82 -10.46
C VAL A 139 15.90 2.10 -10.19
N ASN A 140 15.36 3.00 -9.36
CA ASN A 140 16.03 4.21 -8.87
C ASN A 140 16.92 3.96 -7.63
N GLY A 141 17.10 2.70 -7.24
CA GLY A 141 17.90 2.31 -6.08
C GLY A 141 17.24 2.58 -4.73
N ARG A 142 15.93 2.82 -4.68
CA ARG A 142 15.17 3.05 -3.42
C ARG A 142 14.34 1.82 -3.04
N ILE A 143 14.09 1.67 -1.75
CA ILE A 143 13.10 0.71 -1.24
C ILE A 143 11.75 1.38 -1.14
N TYR A 144 10.71 0.64 -1.53
CA TYR A 144 9.32 1.02 -1.34
C TYR A 144 8.64 -0.03 -0.47
N LEU A 145 8.10 0.38 0.68
CA LEU A 145 7.24 -0.46 1.50
C LEU A 145 5.85 -0.55 0.83
N ILE A 146 5.24 -1.74 0.88
CA ILE A 146 3.91 -2.00 0.34
C ILE A 146 3.15 -2.94 1.29
N ASP A 147 1.83 -3.03 1.11
CA ASP A 147 0.91 -3.85 1.92
C ASP A 147 0.85 -3.42 3.40
N PHE A 148 -0.12 -2.56 3.72
CA PHE A 148 -0.27 -1.95 5.05
C PHE A 148 -1.51 -2.45 5.80
N MET A 149 -2.06 -3.61 5.42
CA MET A 149 -3.31 -4.13 5.99
C MET A 149 -3.26 -4.34 7.51
N HIS A 150 -2.08 -4.59 8.06
CA HIS A 150 -1.86 -4.86 9.48
C HIS A 150 -1.15 -3.73 10.22
N TRP A 151 -1.04 -2.56 9.60
CA TRP A 151 -0.43 -1.38 10.22
C TRP A 151 -1.49 -0.51 10.86
N GLU A 152 -1.11 0.23 11.90
CA GLU A 152 -2.00 1.16 12.59
C GLU A 152 -1.41 2.57 12.60
N MET A 153 -2.29 3.56 12.60
CA MET A 153 -1.90 4.96 12.76
C MET A 153 -1.23 5.17 14.12
N PRO A 154 -0.33 6.16 14.25
CA PRO A 154 0.15 6.57 15.56
C PRO A 154 -1.03 6.88 16.48
N ASP A 155 -0.98 6.38 17.72
CA ASP A 155 -1.91 6.80 18.76
C ASP A 155 -1.84 8.32 18.85
N VAL A 156 -2.96 9.00 18.57
CA VAL A 156 -3.09 10.42 18.83
C VAL A 156 -3.18 10.58 20.33
N THR A 157 -2.04 10.47 20.99
CA THR A 157 -1.89 10.93 22.37
C THR A 157 -1.96 12.44 22.31
N PHE A 158 -3.17 12.98 22.48
CA PHE A 158 -3.33 14.39 22.78
C PHE A 158 -2.42 14.66 23.98
N PRO A 159 -1.55 15.68 23.94
CA PRO A 159 -0.85 16.09 25.14
C PRO A 159 -1.93 16.35 26.19
N THR A 160 -1.86 15.59 27.30
CA THR A 160 -2.69 15.83 28.47
C THR A 160 -2.58 17.32 28.76
N GLN A 161 -3.71 18.02 28.68
CA GLN A 161 -3.78 19.45 28.94
C GLN A 161 -2.95 19.73 30.18
N THR A 162 -1.84 20.43 29.99
CA THR A 162 -1.02 20.90 31.09
C THR A 162 -1.97 21.75 31.92
N SER A 163 -2.32 21.25 33.11
CA SER A 163 -3.21 21.93 34.02
C SER A 163 -2.66 23.32 34.25
N PHE A 164 -3.32 24.33 33.69
CA PHE A 164 -3.09 25.70 34.09
C PHE A 164 -3.60 25.83 35.52
N SER A 165 -2.67 25.78 36.47
CA SER A 165 -2.89 26.29 37.81
C SER A 165 -3.04 27.80 37.69
N PHE A 166 -4.24 28.32 37.93
CA PHE A 166 -4.49 29.73 38.17
C PHE A 166 -3.87 30.17 39.50
#